data_AF-A0A2N3F6V1-F1
#
_entry.id   AF-A0A2N3F6V1-F1
#
_cell.length_a   1.000
_cell.length_b   1.000
_cell.length_c   1.000
_cell.angle_alpha   90.00
_cell.angle_beta   90.00
_cell.angle_gamma   90.00
#
_symmetry.space_group_name_H-M   'P 1'
#
loop_
_entity.id
_entity.type
_entity.pdbx_description
1 polymer ?
#
loop_
_entity_poly.entity_id
_entity_poly.type
_entity_poly.pdbx_seq_one_letter_code
_entity_poly.pdbx_strand_id
1 'polypeptide(L)'
;MNREVHYEFTRSWAIDAGFSEEEAVSIAAADWDVDRIHDVHVWRNKGYHFAWLGAYRKARTLLAQAVERGDLVALGEALHCAQDAISHGFWGHVWHWKGIDRWGQRGAGVQRRIEQRSREMLEVYRSSLELSAKQRHSVTIGAECGGSGEPDTHS
;
A
#
# COMPACT_ATOMS: atom_id res chain seq x y z
N MET A 1 6.78 -17.39 4.38
CA MET A 1 7.03 -15.93 4.48
C MET A 1 8.40 -15.57 3.92
N ASN A 2 8.44 -14.80 2.84
CA ASN A 2 9.67 -14.50 2.12
C ASN A 2 10.10 -13.04 2.33
N ARG A 3 11.11 -12.83 3.20
CA ARG A 3 11.67 -11.50 3.50
C ARG A 3 12.17 -10.77 2.26
N GLU A 4 12.59 -11.50 1.22
CA GLU A 4 13.05 -10.93 -0.03
C GLU A 4 11.97 -10.08 -0.71
N VAL A 5 10.72 -10.56 -0.75
CA VAL A 5 9.62 -9.83 -1.40
C VAL A 5 9.07 -8.74 -0.48
N HIS A 6 8.59 -9.15 0.69
CA HIS A 6 7.85 -8.28 1.60
C HIS A 6 8.71 -7.20 2.25
N TYR A 7 10.04 -7.36 2.27
CA TYR A 7 10.95 -6.37 2.83
C TYR A 7 11.90 -5.79 1.78
N GLU A 8 12.79 -6.60 1.21
CA GLU A 8 13.89 -6.09 0.37
C GLU A 8 13.37 -5.46 -0.93
N PHE A 9 12.52 -6.17 -1.68
CA PHE A 9 11.93 -5.63 -2.90
C PHE A 9 10.91 -4.55 -2.63
N THR A 10 10.04 -4.69 -1.62
CA THR A 10 9.12 -3.62 -1.22
C THR A 10 9.87 -2.32 -0.91
N ARG A 11 10.97 -2.38 -0.14
CA ARG A 11 11.82 -1.21 0.13
C ARG A 11 12.40 -0.63 -1.16
N SER A 12 13.01 -1.48 -2.00
CA SER A 12 13.61 -1.02 -3.26
C SER A 12 12.57 -0.37 -4.18
N TRP A 13 11.39 -0.95 -4.32
CA TRP A 13 10.32 -0.42 -5.15
C TRP A 13 9.74 0.88 -4.60
N ALA A 14 9.67 1.04 -3.27
CA ALA A 14 9.28 2.30 -2.65
C ALA A 14 10.32 3.41 -2.93
N ILE A 15 11.61 3.11 -2.84
CA ILE A 15 12.67 4.05 -3.22
C ILE A 15 12.56 4.42 -4.70
N ASP A 16 12.35 3.46 -5.60
CA ASP A 16 12.15 3.72 -7.03
C ASP A 16 10.90 4.58 -7.31
N ALA A 17 9.84 4.41 -6.52
CA ALA A 17 8.64 5.24 -6.56
C ALA A 17 8.87 6.62 -5.91
N GLY A 18 10.09 6.88 -5.43
CA GLY A 18 10.61 8.14 -4.91
C GLY A 18 10.17 8.49 -3.49
N PHE A 19 9.78 7.50 -2.69
CA PHE A 19 9.68 7.67 -1.24
C PHE A 19 11.08 7.90 -0.66
N SER A 20 11.16 8.63 0.45
CA SER A 20 12.42 8.72 1.20
C SER A 20 12.83 7.36 1.75
N GLU A 21 14.11 7.23 2.10
CA GLU A 21 14.65 6.01 2.70
C GLU A 21 13.88 5.58 3.97
N GLU A 22 13.53 6.54 4.84
CA GLU A 22 12.78 6.28 6.07
C GLU A 22 11.35 5.81 5.80
N GLU A 23 10.67 6.43 4.84
CA GLU A 23 9.33 6.01 4.42
C GLU A 23 9.38 4.61 3.78
N ALA A 24 10.36 4.34 2.92
CA ALA A 24 10.54 3.04 2.28
C ALA A 24 10.80 1.92 3.30
N VAL A 25 11.62 2.19 4.33
CA VAL A 25 11.83 1.26 5.45
C VAL A 25 10.53 1.04 6.23
N SER A 26 9.76 2.10 6.49
CA SER A 26 8.48 1.99 7.21
C SER A 26 7.45 1.14 6.45
N ILE A 27 7.33 1.35 5.13
CA ILE A 27 6.44 0.57 4.27
C ILE A 27 6.86 -0.90 4.25
N ALA A 28 8.15 -1.18 4.04
CA ALA A 28 8.70 -2.53 3.99
C ALA A 28 8.61 -3.27 5.33
N ALA A 29 8.82 -2.57 6.44
CA ALA A 29 8.64 -3.14 7.77
C ALA A 29 7.18 -3.52 8.02
N ALA A 30 6.23 -2.66 7.65
CA ALA A 30 4.80 -2.95 7.79
C ALA A 30 4.36 -4.15 6.92
N ASP A 31 4.80 -4.22 5.66
CA ASP A 31 4.54 -5.35 4.75
C ASP A 31 5.10 -6.67 5.33
N TRP A 32 6.34 -6.64 5.83
CA TRP A 32 6.94 -7.79 6.49
C TRP A 32 6.26 -8.16 7.82
N ASP A 33 5.74 -7.21 8.60
CA ASP A 33 5.20 -7.51 9.92
C ASP A 33 3.76 -8.06 9.92
N VAL A 34 3.04 -8.02 8.79
CA VAL A 34 1.64 -8.45 8.70
C VAL A 34 1.44 -9.88 9.21
N ASP A 35 2.23 -10.83 8.71
CA ASP A 35 2.13 -12.22 9.13
C ASP A 35 2.56 -12.37 10.60
N ARG A 36 3.56 -11.62 11.09
CA ARG A 36 3.98 -11.68 12.50
C ARG A 36 2.84 -11.25 13.45
N ILE A 37 2.06 -10.26 13.05
CA ILE A 37 0.91 -9.75 13.82
C ILE A 37 -0.29 -10.70 13.70
N HIS A 38 -0.44 -11.40 12.57
CA HIS A 38 -1.59 -12.27 12.29
C HIS A 38 -1.39 -13.76 12.63
N ASP A 39 -0.16 -14.24 12.79
CA ASP A 39 0.17 -15.65 13.15
C ASP A 39 -0.41 -16.05 14.52
N VAL A 40 -0.68 -15.08 15.38
CA VAL A 40 -1.29 -15.30 16.70
C VAL A 40 -2.76 -15.77 16.60
N HIS A 41 -3.40 -15.63 15.43
CA HIS A 41 -4.85 -15.84 15.25
C HIS A 41 -5.22 -16.59 13.95
N VAL A 42 -4.45 -17.63 13.60
CA VAL A 42 -4.61 -18.47 12.38
C VAL A 42 -6.06 -18.92 12.12
N TRP A 43 -6.86 -19.19 13.15
CA TRP A 43 -8.25 -19.64 13.00
C TRP A 43 -9.26 -18.51 12.74
N ARG A 44 -8.97 -17.27 13.17
CA ARG A 44 -9.84 -16.10 13.01
C ARG A 44 -9.65 -15.41 11.66
N ASN A 45 -8.49 -15.61 11.03
CA ASN A 45 -8.11 -15.01 9.76
C ASN A 45 -8.32 -15.92 8.54
N LYS A 46 -9.07 -17.03 8.66
CA LYS A 46 -9.40 -17.88 7.50
C LYS A 46 -10.06 -17.09 6.37
N GLY A 47 -10.92 -16.12 6.64
CA GLY A 47 -11.52 -15.29 5.58
C GLY A 47 -10.50 -14.54 4.70
N TYR A 48 -9.33 -14.20 5.25
CA TYR A 48 -8.20 -13.58 4.54
C TYR A 48 -7.48 -14.57 3.63
N HIS A 49 -7.26 -15.81 4.08
CA HIS A 49 -6.60 -16.87 3.29
C HIS A 49 -7.53 -17.59 2.30
N PHE A 50 -8.85 -17.57 2.51
CA PHE A 50 -9.79 -18.45 1.79
C PHE A 50 -10.38 -17.88 0.50
N ALA A 51 -10.16 -16.62 0.16
CA ALA A 51 -10.66 -16.07 -1.08
C ALA A 51 -9.64 -15.12 -1.69
N TRP A 52 -9.12 -15.47 -2.86
CA TRP A 52 -8.44 -14.55 -3.77
C TRP A 52 -9.19 -13.20 -3.87
N LEU A 53 -10.52 -13.24 -3.97
CA LEU A 53 -11.39 -12.05 -3.92
C LEU A 53 -11.32 -11.28 -2.58
N GLY A 54 -11.19 -11.98 -1.45
CA GLY A 54 -11.07 -11.39 -0.12
C GLY A 54 -9.77 -10.62 0.06
N ALA A 55 -8.63 -11.23 -0.32
CA ALA A 55 -7.32 -10.58 -0.24
C ALA A 55 -7.22 -9.35 -1.15
N TYR A 56 -7.71 -9.43 -2.39
CA TYR A 56 -7.78 -8.26 -3.29
C TYR A 56 -8.69 -7.14 -2.77
N ARG A 57 -9.86 -7.49 -2.22
CA ARG A 57 -10.75 -6.48 -1.62
C ARG A 57 -10.11 -5.83 -0.41
N LYS A 58 -9.47 -6.61 0.47
CA LYS A 58 -8.74 -6.10 1.64
C LYS A 58 -7.61 -5.17 1.23
N ALA A 59 -6.78 -5.56 0.26
CA ALA A 59 -5.71 -4.71 -0.28
C ALA A 59 -6.25 -3.35 -0.79
N ARG A 60 -7.38 -3.35 -1.51
CA ARG A 60 -8.01 -2.12 -1.99
C ARG A 60 -8.54 -1.24 -0.85
N THR A 61 -9.18 -1.84 0.16
CA THR A 61 -9.67 -1.11 1.32
C THR A 61 -8.54 -0.48 2.12
N LEU A 62 -7.46 -1.23 2.37
CA LEU A 62 -6.28 -0.72 3.07
C LEU A 62 -5.59 0.39 2.27
N LEU A 63 -5.45 0.24 0.95
CA LEU A 63 -4.89 1.31 0.11
C LEU A 63 -5.74 2.59 0.17
N ALA A 64 -7.07 2.47 0.14
CA ALA A 64 -7.95 3.63 0.26
C ALA A 64 -7.78 4.33 1.63
N GLN A 65 -7.69 3.55 2.71
CA GLN A 65 -7.44 4.07 4.06
C GLN A 65 -6.06 4.73 4.18
N ALA A 66 -5.04 4.12 3.58
CA ALA A 66 -3.69 4.66 3.52
C ALA A 66 -3.71 6.03 2.83
N VAL A 67 -4.33 6.14 1.66
CA VAL A 67 -4.46 7.40 0.91
C VAL A 67 -5.24 8.46 1.70
N GLU A 68 -6.38 8.09 2.29
CA GLU A 68 -7.22 9.00 3.06
C GLU A 68 -6.47 9.62 4.25
N ARG A 69 -5.59 8.85 4.90
CA ARG A 69 -4.94 9.21 6.16
C ARG A 69 -3.46 9.60 6.01
N GLY A 70 -2.86 9.37 4.84
CA GLY A 70 -1.41 9.45 4.68
C GLY A 70 -0.66 8.41 5.53
N ASP A 71 -1.23 7.22 5.68
CA ASP A 71 -0.71 6.17 6.57
C ASP A 71 0.15 5.14 5.81
N LEU A 72 1.46 5.17 6.04
CA LEU A 72 2.43 4.26 5.43
C LEU A 72 2.33 2.82 5.93
N VAL A 73 1.83 2.61 7.17
CA VAL A 73 1.65 1.27 7.71
C VAL A 73 0.50 0.59 6.97
N ALA A 74 -0.63 1.27 6.82
CA ALA A 74 -1.75 0.78 6.03
C ALA A 74 -1.36 0.50 4.56
N LEU A 75 -0.44 1.27 3.99
CA LEU A 75 0.12 1.01 2.66
C LEU A 75 0.93 -0.29 2.63
N GLY A 76 1.81 -0.52 3.61
CA GLY A 76 2.56 -1.77 3.73
C GLY A 76 1.64 -2.98 3.88
N GLU A 77 0.61 -2.89 4.73
CA GLU A 77 -0.40 -3.95 4.87
C GLU A 77 -1.18 -4.20 3.57
N ALA A 78 -1.49 -3.14 2.81
CA ALA A 78 -2.16 -3.25 1.52
C ALA A 78 -1.30 -3.99 0.49
N LEU A 79 0.00 -3.67 0.43
CA LEU A 79 0.97 -4.32 -0.44
C LEU A 79 1.07 -5.81 -0.12
N HIS A 80 1.27 -6.16 1.15
CA HIS A 80 1.29 -7.54 1.61
C HIS A 80 0.09 -8.35 1.10
N CYS A 81 -1.12 -7.83 1.35
CA CYS A 81 -2.36 -8.48 0.91
C CYS A 81 -2.42 -8.70 -0.62
N ALA A 82 -1.92 -7.74 -1.41
CA ALA A 82 -1.91 -7.84 -2.86
C ALA A 82 -0.87 -8.84 -3.37
N GLN A 83 0.33 -8.82 -2.78
CA GLN A 83 1.43 -9.73 -3.11
C GLN A 83 1.06 -11.19 -2.80
N ASP A 84 0.42 -11.43 -1.66
CA ASP A 84 -0.12 -12.73 -1.27
C ASP A 84 -1.22 -13.20 -2.21
N ALA A 85 -2.16 -12.32 -2.57
CA ALA A 85 -3.24 -12.67 -3.47
C ALA A 85 -2.72 -13.14 -4.85
N ILE A 86 -1.63 -12.56 -5.34
CA ILE A 86 -0.96 -12.99 -6.57
C ILE A 86 -0.15 -14.26 -6.35
N SER A 87 0.58 -14.33 -5.24
CA SER A 87 1.47 -15.45 -4.87
C SER A 87 0.73 -16.77 -4.67
N HIS A 88 -0.47 -16.71 -4.10
CA HIS A 88 -1.33 -17.85 -3.82
C HIS A 88 -2.23 -18.20 -5.00
N GLY A 89 -2.59 -17.24 -5.86
CA GLY A 89 -3.49 -17.48 -6.99
C GLY A 89 -4.86 -18.05 -6.56
N PHE A 90 -5.54 -18.76 -7.47
CA PHE A 90 -6.87 -19.33 -7.20
C PHE A 90 -6.83 -20.54 -6.25
N TRP A 91 -5.73 -21.31 -6.26
CA TRP A 91 -5.59 -22.59 -5.54
C TRP A 91 -4.69 -22.53 -4.30
N GLY A 92 -4.28 -21.33 -3.86
CA GLY A 92 -3.16 -21.19 -2.93
C GLY A 92 -3.33 -21.76 -1.53
N HIS A 93 -4.53 -22.20 -1.18
CA HIS A 93 -4.82 -22.93 0.06
C HIS A 93 -4.62 -24.46 -0.05
N VAL A 94 -4.48 -25.01 -1.27
CA VAL A 94 -4.36 -26.46 -1.49
C VAL A 94 -2.89 -26.94 -1.46
N TRP A 95 -1.93 -26.06 -1.77
CA TRP A 95 -0.50 -26.41 -1.82
C TRP A 95 0.39 -25.43 -1.05
N HIS A 96 0.34 -25.49 0.28
CA HIS A 96 1.41 -24.97 1.13
C HIS A 96 2.49 -26.05 1.31
N TRP A 97 3.42 -26.17 0.37
CA TRP A 97 4.64 -26.96 0.60
C TRP A 97 5.86 -26.04 0.83
N LYS A 98 6.81 -26.50 1.67
CA LYS A 98 8.03 -25.75 1.98
C LYS A 98 8.83 -25.48 0.69
N GLY A 99 8.93 -24.22 0.28
CA GLY A 99 9.76 -23.79 -0.86
C GLY A 99 9.03 -22.93 -1.91
N ILE A 100 7.71 -23.05 -2.04
CA ILE A 100 6.93 -22.25 -3.02
C ILE A 100 6.99 -20.74 -2.78
N ASP A 101 7.34 -20.33 -1.55
CA ASP A 101 7.48 -18.93 -1.18
C ASP A 101 8.79 -18.32 -1.65
N ARG A 102 9.80 -19.11 -2.04
CA ARG A 102 11.10 -18.59 -2.49
C ARG A 102 10.92 -17.85 -3.80
N TRP A 103 11.26 -16.57 -3.80
CA TRP A 103 11.07 -15.69 -4.96
C TRP A 103 11.75 -16.25 -6.20
N GLY A 104 13.02 -16.63 -6.10
CA GLY A 104 13.80 -17.20 -7.22
C GLY A 104 13.27 -18.52 -7.77
N GLN A 105 12.31 -19.18 -7.10
CA GLN A 105 11.65 -20.39 -7.60
C GLN A 105 10.26 -20.12 -8.19
N ARG A 106 9.76 -18.88 -8.07
CA ARG A 106 8.48 -18.47 -8.69
C ARG A 106 8.66 -18.28 -10.19
N GLY A 107 7.64 -18.66 -10.96
CA GLY A 107 7.63 -18.40 -12.40
C GLY A 107 7.71 -16.90 -12.69
N ALA A 108 8.49 -16.52 -13.71
CA ALA A 108 8.75 -15.12 -14.05
C ALA A 108 7.47 -14.29 -14.26
N GLY A 109 6.37 -14.90 -14.72
CA GLY A 109 5.07 -14.23 -14.84
C GLY A 109 4.46 -13.83 -13.49
N VAL A 110 4.62 -14.64 -12.44
CA VAL A 110 4.15 -14.32 -11.09
C VAL A 110 5.00 -13.21 -10.49
N GLN A 111 6.33 -13.30 -10.64
CA GLN A 111 7.26 -12.27 -10.19
C GLN A 111 6.91 -10.90 -10.81
N ARG A 112 6.77 -10.84 -12.15
CA ARG A 112 6.39 -9.60 -12.85
C ARG A 112 5.06 -9.03 -12.37
N ARG A 113 4.06 -9.88 -12.12
CA ARG A 113 2.75 -9.42 -11.63
C ARG A 113 2.84 -8.85 -10.22
N ILE A 114 3.62 -9.48 -9.34
CA ILE A 114 3.85 -8.99 -7.97
C ILE A 114 4.54 -7.63 -8.01
N GLU A 115 5.63 -7.51 -8.78
CA GLU A 115 6.35 -6.26 -8.95
C GLU A 115 5.45 -5.17 -9.54
N GLN A 116 4.82 -5.42 -10.69
CA GLN A 116 3.95 -4.46 -11.35
C GLN A 116 2.87 -3.98 -10.39
N ARG A 117 2.20 -4.90 -9.70
CA ARG A 117 1.11 -4.52 -8.80
C ARG A 117 1.59 -3.70 -7.61
N SER A 118 2.76 -4.04 -7.06
CA SER A 118 3.34 -3.30 -5.93
C SER A 118 3.69 -1.88 -6.36
N ARG A 119 4.34 -1.71 -7.51
CA ARG A 119 4.69 -0.40 -8.09
C ARG A 119 3.45 0.45 -8.38
N GLU A 120 2.41 -0.12 -8.99
CA GLU A 120 1.13 0.57 -9.24
C GLU A 120 0.51 1.11 -7.94
N MET A 121 0.53 0.32 -6.86
CA MET A 121 -0.06 0.73 -5.58
C MET A 121 0.73 1.85 -4.91
N LEU A 122 2.07 1.78 -4.94
CA LEU A 122 2.95 2.84 -4.47
C LEU A 122 2.72 4.15 -5.26
N GLU A 123 2.61 4.07 -6.58
CA GLU A 123 2.33 5.22 -7.46
C GLU A 123 0.96 5.85 -7.18
N VAL A 124 -0.09 5.03 -7.03
CA VAL A 124 -1.43 5.51 -6.69
C VAL A 124 -1.42 6.25 -5.35
N TYR A 125 -0.75 5.69 -4.34
CA TYR A 125 -0.67 6.33 -3.03
C TYR A 125 0.00 7.71 -3.14
N ARG A 126 1.19 7.75 -3.74
CA ARG A 126 1.98 8.98 -3.89
C ARG A 126 1.23 10.06 -4.67
N SER A 127 0.70 9.70 -5.85
CA SER A 127 -0.04 10.63 -6.70
C SER A 127 -1.24 11.23 -5.97
N SER A 128 -1.91 10.42 -5.15
CA SER A 128 -3.06 10.88 -4.37
C SER A 128 -2.67 11.91 -3.30
N LEU A 129 -1.55 11.69 -2.61
CA LEU A 129 -1.03 12.67 -1.64
C LEU A 129 -0.63 14.00 -2.28
N GLU A 130 0.01 13.95 -3.46
CA GLU A 130 0.39 15.14 -4.21
C GLU A 130 -0.84 15.94 -4.66
N LEU A 131 -1.90 15.26 -5.12
CA LEU A 131 -3.17 15.91 -5.49
C LEU A 131 -3.84 16.56 -4.28
N SER A 132 -3.91 15.86 -3.15
CA SER A 132 -4.48 16.42 -1.91
C SER A 132 -3.68 17.62 -1.41
N ALA A 133 -2.34 17.61 -1.54
CA ALA A 133 -1.50 18.75 -1.18
C ALA A 133 -1.78 19.98 -2.07
N LYS A 134 -1.89 19.78 -3.39
CA LYS A 134 -2.22 20.86 -4.34
C LYS A 134 -3.59 21.48 -4.05
N GLN A 135 -4.60 20.64 -3.77
CA GLN A 135 -5.94 21.10 -3.44
C GLN A 135 -5.97 21.95 -2.16
N ARG A 136 -5.24 21.52 -1.11
CA ARG A 136 -5.12 22.31 0.13
C ARG A 136 -4.47 23.67 -0.12
N HIS A 137 -3.44 23.73 -0.97
CA HIS A 137 -2.76 24.98 -1.29
C HIS A 137 -3.65 25.97 -2.06
N SER A 138 -4.46 25.51 -3.02
CA SER A 138 -5.39 26.36 -3.76
C SER A 138 -6.47 27.01 -2.89
N VAL A 139 -6.93 26.32 -1.84
CA VAL A 139 -7.93 26.88 -0.90
C VAL A 139 -7.34 28.02 -0.06
N THR A 140 -6.07 27.90 0.36
CA THR A 140 -5.41 28.93 1.17
C THR A 140 -5.23 30.24 0.39
N ILE A 141 -4.80 30.19 -0.88
CA ILE A 141 -4.58 31.39 -1.70
C ILE A 141 -5.91 32.13 -1.98
N GLY A 142 -7.01 31.41 -2.18
CA GLY A 142 -8.32 32.02 -2.43
C GLY A 142 -8.90 32.79 -1.24
N ALA A 143 -8.50 32.44 0.00
CA ALA A 143 -8.98 33.10 1.21
C ALA A 143 -8.32 34.47 1.46
N GLU A 144 -7.09 34.70 0.97
CA GLU A 144 -6.32 35.92 1.24
C GLU A 144 -6.65 37.07 0.26
N CYS A 145 -7.17 36.78 -0.94
CA CYS A 145 -7.53 37.82 -1.92
C CYS A 145 -8.94 38.44 -1.70
N GLY A 146 -9.67 38.04 -0.65
CA GLY A 146 -11.08 38.42 -0.45
C GLY A 146 -11.36 39.61 0.48
N GLY A 147 -10.34 40.28 1.04
CA GLY A 147 -10.56 41.26 2.11
C GLY A 147 -9.81 42.59 1.97
N SER A 148 -10.46 43.59 1.37
CA SER A 148 -10.40 45.00 1.81
C SER A 148 -11.32 45.87 0.93
N GLY A 149 -12.63 45.61 0.97
CA GLY A 149 -13.64 46.60 0.57
C GLY A 149 -14.21 47.20 1.83
N GLU A 150 -13.52 48.16 2.44
CA GLU A 150 -14.12 49.00 3.48
C GLU A 150 -15.30 49.76 2.87
N PRO A 151 -16.51 49.68 3.45
CA PRO A 151 -17.61 50.52 3.01
C PRO A 151 -17.36 51.96 3.49
N ASP A 152 -17.06 52.84 2.54
CA ASP A 152 -17.04 54.29 2.76
C ASP A 152 -18.41 54.74 3.28
N THR A 153 -18.45 55.03 4.58
CA THR A 153 -19.61 55.64 5.22
C THR A 153 -19.46 57.15 5.17
N HIS A 154 -19.89 57.75 4.06
CA HIS A 154 -20.11 59.19 4.00
C HIS A 154 -21.40 59.56 4.75
N SER A 155 -21.24 60.32 5.84
CA SER A 155 -22.30 61.10 6.50
C SER A 155 -22.30 62.53 6.00
#